data_AF-A0A5C3MFF0-F1
#
_entry.id   AF-A0A5C3MFF0-F1
#
_cell.length_a   1.000
_cell.length_b   1.000
_cell.length_c   1.000
_cell.angle_alpha   90.00
_cell.angle_beta   90.00
_cell.angle_gamma   90.00
#
_symmetry.space_group_name_H-M   'P 1'
#
loop_
_entity.id
_entity.type
_entity.pdbx_description
1 polymer ?
#
loop_
_entity_poly.entity_id
_entity_poly.type
_entity_poly.pdbx_seq_one_letter_code
_entity_poly.pdbx_strand_id
1 'polypeptide(L)'
;MAKSTRSKAKRSFRSKKRETGIYAATEAARLNRLNEKLVQLTKTDADGDVEVEDVEGDNDIPANDSVNSNSSHPDPMAVDSEKIQRVSTHGPRNSRREEWRKAKGLTPRQTPAGMNRQGGVAAKRKAGRSKRRR
;
A
#
# COMPACT_ATOMS: atom_id res chain seq x y z
N MET A 1 15.43 50.17 -4.17
CA MET A 1 15.42 48.94 -5.00
C MET A 1 14.68 47.82 -4.28
N ALA A 2 13.72 47.17 -4.94
CA ALA A 2 13.10 45.96 -4.42
C ALA A 2 14.11 44.79 -4.37
N LYS A 3 13.87 43.80 -3.51
CA LYS A 3 14.69 42.59 -3.42
C LYS A 3 14.23 41.57 -4.48
N SER A 4 15.17 40.93 -5.17
CA SER A 4 14.89 39.83 -6.11
C SER A 4 14.26 38.61 -5.42
N THR A 5 13.51 37.80 -6.16
CA THR A 5 12.93 36.52 -5.71
C THR A 5 13.99 35.55 -5.19
N ARG A 6 15.19 35.59 -5.77
CA ARG A 6 16.33 34.74 -5.40
C ARG A 6 17.24 35.36 -4.34
N SER A 7 16.89 36.54 -3.83
CA SER A 7 17.63 37.20 -2.75
C SER A 7 17.76 36.29 -1.53
N LYS A 8 18.99 36.14 -1.02
CA LYS A 8 19.29 35.28 0.12
C LYS A 8 18.49 35.66 1.37
N ALA A 9 18.38 36.97 1.65
CA ALA A 9 17.62 37.49 2.79
C ALA A 9 16.12 37.16 2.70
N LYS A 10 15.51 37.23 1.51
CA LYS A 10 14.09 36.87 1.35
C LYS A 10 13.88 35.36 1.38
N ARG A 11 14.83 34.59 0.86
CA ARG A 11 14.78 33.12 0.90
C ARG A 11 14.92 32.57 2.31
N SER A 12 15.87 33.06 3.11
CA SER A 12 16.04 32.60 4.50
C SER A 12 14.79 32.87 5.32
N PHE A 13 14.18 34.06 5.18
CA PHE A 13 12.91 34.38 5.81
C PHE A 13 11.77 33.46 5.37
N ARG A 14 11.70 33.10 4.08
CA ARG A 14 10.72 32.11 3.59
C ARG A 14 10.99 30.72 4.15
N SER A 15 12.24 30.29 4.28
CA SER A 15 12.59 29.00 4.92
C SER A 15 12.07 28.96 6.34
N LYS A 16 12.42 29.98 7.15
CA LYS A 16 11.96 30.10 8.53
C LYS A 16 10.43 30.07 8.64
N LYS A 17 9.72 30.76 7.74
CA LYS A 17 8.24 30.70 7.69
C LYS A 17 7.68 29.31 7.39
N ARG A 18 8.37 28.51 6.56
CA ARG A 18 7.94 27.14 6.26
C ARG A 18 8.22 26.19 7.41
N GLU A 19 9.33 26.35 8.11
CA GLU A 19 9.78 25.43 9.16
C GLU A 19 9.12 25.72 10.52
N THR A 20 9.06 26.99 10.93
CA THR A 20 8.59 27.37 12.27
C THR A 20 7.27 28.13 12.27
N GLY A 21 6.67 28.34 11.09
CA GLY A 21 5.47 29.13 10.94
C GLY A 21 4.20 28.29 10.83
N ILE A 22 3.10 28.98 10.56
CA ILE A 22 1.75 28.38 10.38
C ILE A 22 1.77 27.32 9.26
N TYR A 23 2.61 27.50 8.23
CA TYR A 23 2.75 26.54 7.12
C TYR A 23 3.14 25.14 7.62
N ALA A 24 4.11 25.04 8.54
CA ALA A 24 4.53 23.75 9.11
C ALA A 24 3.36 23.04 9.80
N ALA A 25 2.63 23.77 10.66
CA ALA A 25 1.49 23.21 11.40
C ALA A 25 0.38 22.75 10.45
N THR A 26 0.06 23.53 9.42
CA THR A 26 -0.96 23.15 8.43
C THR A 26 -0.55 21.95 7.59
N GLU A 27 0.73 21.85 7.21
CA GLU A 27 1.26 20.71 6.46
C GLU A 27 1.27 19.44 7.32
N ALA A 28 1.70 19.54 8.59
CA ALA A 28 1.68 18.43 9.54
C ALA A 28 0.25 17.92 9.80
N ALA A 29 -0.70 18.82 10.02
CA ALA A 29 -2.11 18.44 10.19
C ALA A 29 -2.67 17.74 8.95
N ARG A 30 -2.31 18.21 7.74
CA ARG A 30 -2.71 17.55 6.49
C ARG A 30 -2.11 16.15 6.37
N LEU A 31 -0.83 16.00 6.72
CA LEU A 31 -0.13 14.72 6.70
C LEU A 31 -0.78 13.71 7.67
N ASN A 32 -1.04 14.11 8.91
CA ASN A 32 -1.69 13.25 9.90
C ASN A 32 -3.06 12.76 9.43
N ARG A 33 -3.91 13.66 8.89
CA ARG A 33 -5.22 13.27 8.33
C ARG A 33 -5.10 12.29 7.16
N LEU A 34 -4.06 12.40 6.33
CA LEU A 34 -3.84 11.43 5.24
C LEU A 34 -3.39 10.08 5.79
N ASN A 35 -2.51 10.06 6.80
CA ASN A 35 -2.08 8.82 7.44
C ASN A 35 -3.27 8.12 8.13
N GLU A 36 -4.10 8.86 8.85
CA GLU A 36 -5.32 8.33 9.47
C GLU A 36 -6.22 7.67 8.43
N LYS A 37 -6.41 8.29 7.26
CA LYS A 37 -7.19 7.71 6.15
C LYS A 37 -6.55 6.46 5.58
N LEU A 38 -5.22 6.45 5.40
CA LEU A 38 -4.52 5.26 4.94
C LEU A 38 -4.67 4.11 5.94
N VAL A 39 -4.51 4.38 7.24
CA VAL A 39 -4.72 3.38 8.30
C VAL A 39 -6.15 2.86 8.28
N GLN A 40 -7.15 3.74 8.16
CA GLN A 40 -8.56 3.36 8.03
C GLN A 40 -8.79 2.48 6.80
N LEU A 41 -8.31 2.91 5.63
CA LEU A 41 -8.42 2.15 4.39
C LEU A 41 -7.77 0.78 4.50
N THR A 42 -6.55 0.69 5.04
CA THR A 42 -5.86 -0.60 5.23
C THR A 42 -6.59 -1.53 6.19
N LYS A 43 -7.26 -0.99 7.22
CA LYS A 43 -8.09 -1.78 8.13
C LYS A 43 -9.38 -2.25 7.45
N THR A 44 -10.00 -1.40 6.64
CA THR A 44 -11.26 -1.73 5.94
C THR A 44 -11.07 -2.58 4.67
N ASP A 45 -9.88 -2.59 4.09
CA ASP A 45 -9.50 -3.42 2.92
C ASP A 45 -8.99 -4.82 3.32
N ALA A 46 -9.09 -5.15 4.62
CA ALA A 46 -8.69 -6.43 5.19
C ALA A 46 -9.76 -7.53 5.13
N ASP A 47 -10.81 -7.37 4.32
CA ASP A 47 -11.68 -8.48 3.93
C ASP A 47 -10.96 -9.38 2.92
N GLY A 48 -9.95 -10.10 3.41
CA GLY A 48 -9.17 -11.04 2.62
C GLY A 48 -7.90 -11.64 3.23
N ASP A 49 -7.61 -11.49 4.53
CA ASP A 49 -7.01 -12.53 5.40
C ASP A 49 -6.57 -11.97 6.78
N VAL A 50 -7.09 -12.62 7.82
CA VAL A 50 -6.66 -12.70 9.24
C VAL A 50 -6.52 -11.38 10.03
N GLU A 51 -7.40 -11.26 11.02
CA GLU A 51 -7.34 -10.35 12.16
C GLU A 51 -5.99 -10.48 12.87
N VAL A 52 -5.12 -9.47 12.73
CA VAL A 52 -3.92 -9.36 13.56
C VAL A 52 -4.36 -8.70 14.86
N GLU A 53 -4.53 -9.53 15.89
CA GLU A 53 -4.71 -9.11 17.26
C GLU A 53 -3.44 -8.34 17.69
N ASP A 54 -3.52 -7.01 17.73
CA ASP A 54 -2.50 -6.14 18.31
C ASP A 54 -2.47 -6.40 19.83
N VAL A 55 -1.66 -7.37 20.27
CA VAL A 55 -1.40 -7.62 21.68
C VAL A 55 -0.52 -6.50 22.26
N GLU A 56 -1.18 -5.67 23.07
CA GLU A 56 -0.69 -4.90 24.24
C GLU A 56 0.58 -4.05 24.09
N GLY A 57 0.39 -2.72 24.12
CA GLY A 57 1.46 -1.75 24.20
C GLY A 57 1.03 -0.31 24.49
N ASP A 58 0.19 -0.15 25.51
CA ASP A 58 -0.01 1.07 26.33
C ASP A 58 -1.05 2.13 25.89
N ASN A 59 -1.95 2.37 26.84
CA ASN A 59 -3.08 3.29 26.82
C ASN A 59 -2.63 4.68 27.27
N ASP A 60 -3.03 5.72 26.54
CA ASP A 60 -3.47 6.97 27.15
C ASP A 60 -4.33 7.76 26.14
N ILE A 61 -5.61 7.38 26.07
CA ILE A 61 -6.68 8.23 25.54
C ILE A 61 -7.50 8.67 26.76
N PRO A 62 -7.49 9.97 27.09
CA PRO A 62 -8.78 10.63 27.15
C PRO A 62 -8.69 12.07 26.63
N ALA A 63 -9.45 12.35 25.56
CA ALA A 63 -10.25 13.58 25.45
C ALA A 63 -11.13 13.48 24.21
N ASN A 64 -12.30 12.90 24.42
CA ASN A 64 -13.50 13.35 23.76
C ASN A 64 -13.63 14.86 23.96
N ASP A 65 -13.34 15.64 22.92
CA ASP A 65 -14.01 16.92 22.73
C ASP A 65 -14.56 16.96 21.31
N SER A 66 -15.82 16.57 21.24
CA SER A 66 -16.75 16.78 20.15
C SER A 66 -16.77 18.25 19.75
N VAL A 67 -15.85 18.67 18.89
CA VAL A 67 -16.02 19.91 18.12
C VAL A 67 -16.93 19.56 16.95
N ASN A 68 -18.23 19.68 17.24
CA ASN A 68 -19.30 19.83 16.27
C ASN A 68 -18.98 21.01 15.32
N SER A 69 -18.15 20.75 14.30
CA SER A 69 -18.01 21.66 13.16
C SER A 69 -19.13 21.32 12.19
N ASN A 70 -20.31 21.87 12.48
CA ASN A 70 -21.37 22.06 11.51
C ASN A 70 -20.89 23.07 10.45
N SER A 71 -19.90 22.68 9.65
CA SER A 71 -19.59 23.32 8.38
C SER A 71 -20.34 22.52 7.33
N SER A 72 -21.44 23.09 6.85
CA SER A 72 -22.28 22.63 5.74
C SER A 72 -21.55 22.65 4.38
N HIS A 73 -20.25 22.35 4.39
CA HIS A 73 -19.42 22.13 3.23
C HIS A 73 -18.85 20.72 3.31
N PRO A 74 -19.07 19.87 2.30
CA PRO A 74 -18.39 18.58 2.25
C PRO A 74 -16.88 18.85 2.25
N ASP A 75 -16.17 18.26 3.22
CA ASP A 75 -14.70 18.24 3.18
C ASP A 75 -14.32 17.59 1.84
N PRO A 76 -13.62 18.28 0.93
CA PRO A 76 -13.22 17.71 -0.37
C PRO A 76 -12.30 16.49 -0.21
N MET A 77 -11.89 16.17 1.01
CA MET A 77 -11.08 15.01 1.34
C MET A 77 -11.87 13.91 2.08
N ALA A 78 -13.20 13.98 2.22
CA ALA A 78 -13.98 12.89 2.84
C ALA A 78 -13.70 11.54 2.13
N VAL A 79 -13.61 10.44 2.89
CA VAL A 79 -13.33 9.11 2.32
C VAL A 79 -14.58 8.61 1.62
N ASP A 80 -14.54 8.53 0.29
CA ASP A 80 -15.57 7.88 -0.50
C ASP A 80 -15.65 6.41 -0.09
N SER A 81 -16.66 6.08 0.70
CA SER A 81 -16.81 4.76 1.33
C SER A 81 -17.40 3.71 0.38
N GLU A 82 -17.64 4.08 -0.88
CA GLU A 82 -18.22 3.20 -1.89
C GLU A 82 -17.12 2.36 -2.55
N LYS A 83 -17.11 1.05 -2.25
CA LYS A 83 -16.19 0.08 -2.84
C LYS A 83 -16.43 0.00 -4.35
N ILE A 84 -15.61 0.67 -5.15
CA ILE A 84 -15.60 0.53 -6.62
C ILE A 84 -15.15 -0.91 -6.95
N GLN A 85 -15.99 -1.64 -7.68
CA GLN A 85 -15.66 -2.99 -8.16
C GLN A 85 -14.34 -2.95 -8.95
N ARG A 86 -13.33 -3.69 -8.49
CA ARG A 86 -12.01 -3.73 -9.12
C ARG A 86 -12.10 -4.43 -10.48
N VAL A 87 -12.24 -3.66 -11.55
CA VAL A 87 -12.18 -4.19 -12.92
C VAL A 87 -10.72 -4.54 -13.24
N SER A 88 -10.42 -5.84 -13.35
CA SER A 88 -9.11 -6.29 -13.84
C SER A 88 -8.94 -5.92 -15.31
N THR A 89 -8.17 -4.88 -15.60
CA THR A 89 -7.77 -4.50 -16.96
C THR A 89 -6.66 -5.39 -17.53
N HIS A 90 -6.09 -6.29 -16.73
CA HIS A 90 -5.03 -7.18 -17.16
C HIS A 90 -5.64 -8.46 -17.74
N GLY A 91 -5.31 -8.76 -18.99
CA GLY A 91 -5.59 -10.07 -19.59
C GLY A 91 -4.84 -11.20 -18.87
N PRO A 92 -5.21 -12.47 -19.09
CA PRO A 92 -4.61 -13.60 -18.40
C PRO A 92 -3.11 -13.66 -18.67
N ARG A 93 -2.30 -13.69 -17.60
CA ARG A 93 -0.83 -13.82 -17.65
C ARG A 93 -0.42 -15.27 -17.96
N ASN A 94 -0.98 -15.84 -19.01
CA ASN A 94 -0.65 -17.20 -19.43
C ASN A 94 0.80 -17.25 -19.91
N SER A 95 1.43 -18.42 -19.76
CA SER A 95 2.72 -18.67 -20.44
C SER A 95 2.48 -18.86 -21.93
N ARG A 96 3.28 -18.19 -22.78
CA ARG A 96 3.26 -18.40 -24.25
C ARG A 96 3.37 -19.88 -24.64
N ARG A 97 4.04 -20.70 -23.82
CA ARG A 97 4.14 -22.15 -24.04
C ARG A 97 2.81 -22.88 -23.80
N GLU A 98 2.01 -22.45 -22.83
CA GLU A 98 0.68 -23.02 -22.57
C GLU A 98 -0.32 -22.63 -23.65
N GLU A 99 -0.26 -21.39 -24.14
CA GLU A 99 -1.07 -20.92 -25.26
C GLU A 99 -0.78 -21.71 -26.53
N TRP A 100 0.49 -21.93 -26.86
CA TRP A 100 0.87 -22.77 -28.00
C TRP A 100 0.38 -24.22 -27.86
N ARG A 101 0.41 -24.79 -26.65
CA ARG A 101 -0.14 -26.13 -26.39
C ARG A 101 -1.65 -26.18 -26.57
N LYS A 102 -2.39 -25.22 -26.00
CA LYS A 102 -3.84 -25.09 -26.16
C LYS A 102 -4.22 -24.94 -27.64
N ALA A 103 -3.51 -24.09 -28.38
CA ALA A 103 -3.71 -23.90 -29.83
C ALA A 103 -3.42 -25.17 -30.65
N LYS A 104 -2.53 -26.05 -30.14
CA LYS A 104 -2.22 -27.35 -30.76
C LYS A 104 -3.07 -28.51 -30.21
N GLY A 105 -4.11 -28.24 -29.40
CA GLY A 105 -4.96 -29.27 -28.80
C GLY A 105 -4.22 -30.17 -27.79
N LEU A 106 -3.04 -29.78 -27.34
CA LEU A 106 -2.24 -30.51 -26.37
C LEU A 106 -2.65 -30.13 -24.95
N THR A 107 -2.71 -31.13 -24.06
CA THR A 107 -3.02 -30.90 -22.64
C THR A 107 -2.03 -29.93 -21.99
N PRO A 108 -2.45 -29.02 -21.11
CA PRO A 108 -1.53 -28.13 -20.40
C PRO A 108 -0.52 -28.94 -19.58
N ARG A 109 0.71 -28.42 -19.44
CA ARG A 109 1.72 -29.08 -18.63
C ARG A 109 1.29 -28.97 -17.17
N GLN A 110 1.19 -30.10 -16.48
CA GLN A 110 0.97 -30.13 -15.03
C GLN A 110 2.07 -29.29 -14.35
N THR A 111 1.67 -28.22 -13.68
CA THR A 111 2.59 -27.40 -12.88
C THR A 111 2.94 -28.20 -11.63
N PRO A 112 4.23 -28.32 -11.27
CA PRO A 112 4.59 -28.96 -10.02
C PRO A 112 4.04 -28.14 -8.86
N ALA A 113 3.09 -28.71 -8.12
CA ALA A 113 2.59 -28.13 -6.88
C ALA A 113 3.46 -28.60 -5.70
N GLY A 114 3.79 -27.68 -4.81
CA GLY A 114 4.48 -27.96 -3.55
C GLY A 114 6.01 -27.89 -3.60
N MET A 115 6.60 -27.98 -2.40
CA MET A 115 8.04 -27.92 -2.16
C MET A 115 8.62 -29.33 -1.98
N ASN A 116 9.86 -29.55 -2.41
CA ASN A 116 10.63 -30.77 -2.12
C ASN A 116 11.26 -30.69 -0.71
N ARG A 117 11.83 -31.80 -0.23
CA ARG A 117 12.48 -31.89 1.11
C ARG A 117 13.64 -30.92 1.35
N GLN A 118 14.14 -30.28 0.30
CA GLN A 118 15.28 -29.36 0.31
C GLN A 118 14.83 -27.91 0.06
N GLY A 119 13.51 -27.65 0.11
CA GLY A 119 12.95 -26.30 -0.03
C GLY A 119 12.86 -25.77 -1.46
N GLY A 120 13.14 -26.59 -2.48
CA GLY A 120 12.97 -26.20 -3.89
C GLY A 120 11.62 -26.65 -4.47
N VAL A 121 11.21 -26.08 -5.61
CA VAL A 121 9.99 -26.51 -6.33
C VAL A 121 10.04 -28.01 -6.62
N ALA A 122 8.93 -28.71 -6.36
CA ALA A 122 8.82 -30.13 -6.67
C ALA A 122 9.07 -30.40 -8.17
N ALA A 123 9.67 -31.54 -8.49
CA ALA A 123 9.90 -31.95 -9.87
C ALA A 123 9.45 -33.39 -10.04
N LYS A 124 8.99 -33.74 -11.25
CA LYS A 124 8.42 -35.07 -11.54
C LYS A 124 9.39 -36.23 -11.24
N ARG A 125 10.70 -36.00 -11.28
CA ARG A 125 11.70 -37.04 -10.98
C ARG A 125 12.87 -36.47 -10.18
N LYS A 126 13.25 -37.19 -9.12
CA LYS A 126 14.44 -36.94 -8.28
C LYS A 126 14.49 -35.52 -7.69
N ALA A 127 13.34 -34.90 -7.44
CA ALA A 127 13.27 -33.62 -6.76
C ALA A 127 13.88 -33.74 -5.36
N GLY A 128 14.83 -32.87 -5.03
CA GLY A 128 15.47 -32.90 -3.72
C GLY A 128 16.53 -34.00 -3.52
N ARG A 129 16.75 -34.89 -4.49
CA ARG A 129 17.80 -35.91 -4.34
C ARG A 129 19.17 -35.30 -4.58
N SER A 130 20.08 -35.40 -3.61
CA SER A 130 21.46 -34.97 -3.79
C SER A 130 22.12 -35.74 -4.95
N LYS A 131 22.80 -35.00 -5.83
CA LYS A 131 23.51 -35.60 -6.97
C LYS A 131 24.75 -36.31 -6.42
N ARG A 132 24.80 -37.63 -6.54
CA ARG A 132 26.03 -38.39 -6.25
C ARG A 132 27.07 -38.03 -7.32
N ARG A 133 28.20 -37.45 -6.90
CA ARG A 133 29.34 -37.18 -7.80
C ARG A 133 29.81 -38.52 -8.36
N ARG A 134 30.01 -38.57 -9.67
CA ARG A 134 30.68 -39.69 -10.35
C ARG A 134 32.15 -39.35 -10.45
#